data_AF-A0A7V1IGF8-F1
#
_entry.id   AF-A0A7V1IGF8-F1
#
_cell.length_a   1.000
_cell.length_b   1.000
_cell.length_c   1.000
_cell.angle_alpha   90.00
_cell.angle_beta   90.00
_cell.angle_gamma   90.00
#
_symmetry.space_group_name_H-M   'P 1'
#
loop_
_entity.id
_entity.type
_entity.pdbx_description
1 polymer ?
#
loop_
_entity_poly.entity_id
_entity_poly.type
_entity_poly.pdbx_seq_one_letter_code
_entity_poly.pdbx_strand_id
1 'polypeptide(L)'
;QMNFELREIGNQINSLAQRIAQLNEQIYEAKARKQNPNDLLDQRDKLVQELSRLTGATVEVESNGSATVYIGRDVLVHRNTVREVYWKQNAERGKGGGDLTWRDNDQALQIDGGVAYGKLVVRDDAVPEALSDLDELADTLRDRVNELHLQGIGRDGSTGTLFWRADTSGAVGIEVNPDLLISPERLAASTVSATGDNALAHQMFELQFEEEFNGGKTAFNDFYHGIVTRIGNRVQEASAREEAASAGLEQAKTWQQHISGVNLDEEMANMVQLQHAYTAAARVTSAVDELITTLLQMV
;
A
#
# COMPACT_ATOMS: atom_id res chain seq x y z
N GLN A 1 -10.44 6.97 3.79
CA GLN A 1 -9.21 6.67 4.56
C GLN A 1 -8.02 6.40 3.64
N MET A 2 -8.09 5.40 2.75
CA MET A 2 -6.96 5.03 1.89
C MET A 2 -6.41 6.16 0.99
N ASN A 3 -7.30 7.02 0.44
CA ASN A 3 -6.88 8.23 -0.28
C ASN A 3 -6.03 9.18 0.58
N PHE A 4 -6.38 9.33 1.86
CA PHE A 4 -5.60 10.15 2.79
C PHE A 4 -4.24 9.51 3.08
N GLU A 5 -4.20 8.20 3.31
CA GLU A 5 -2.94 7.49 3.57
C GLU A 5 -1.99 7.52 2.36
N LEU A 6 -2.49 7.36 1.13
CA LEU A 6 -1.69 7.49 -0.09
C LEU A 6 -1.15 8.91 -0.28
N ARG A 7 -1.93 9.94 0.07
CA ARG A 7 -1.46 11.33 0.07
C ARG A 7 -0.32 11.54 1.08
N GLU A 8 -0.46 11.00 2.29
CA GLU A 8 0.60 11.09 3.31
C GLU A 8 1.86 10.33 2.90
N ILE A 9 1.71 9.20 2.20
CA ILE A 9 2.84 8.50 1.57
C ILE A 9 3.58 9.43 0.60
N GLY A 10 2.87 10.22 -0.23
CA GLY A 10 3.48 11.22 -1.10
C GLY A 10 4.36 12.22 -0.34
N ASN A 11 3.89 12.71 0.81
CA ASN A 11 4.66 13.61 1.67
C ASN A 11 5.92 12.92 2.23
N GLN A 12 5.80 11.66 2.65
CA GLN A 12 6.91 10.86 3.17
C GLN A 12 7.96 10.57 2.09
N ILE A 13 7.53 10.26 0.85
CA ILE A 13 8.43 10.08 -0.30
C ILE A 13 9.31 11.32 -0.48
N ASN A 14 8.71 12.51 -0.54
CA ASN A 14 9.46 13.76 -0.72
C ASN A 14 10.45 13.99 0.44
N SER A 15 10.02 13.78 1.68
CA SER A 15 10.86 13.97 2.87
C SER A 15 12.07 13.01 2.88
N LEU A 16 11.85 11.72 2.59
CA LEU A 16 12.92 10.73 2.49
C LEU A 16 13.87 11.06 1.34
N ALA A 17 13.34 11.41 0.16
CA ALA A 17 14.12 11.76 -1.01
C ALA A 17 15.03 12.97 -0.75
N GLN A 18 14.52 14.02 -0.10
CA GLN A 18 15.30 15.19 0.29
C GLN A 18 16.45 14.85 1.24
N ARG A 19 16.19 14.02 2.25
CA ARG A 19 17.23 13.59 3.20
C ARG A 19 18.29 12.72 2.52
N ILE A 20 17.88 11.84 1.59
CA ILE A 20 18.83 11.03 0.78
C ILE A 20 19.69 11.95 -0.10
N ALA A 21 19.10 12.94 -0.76
CA ALA A 21 19.82 13.91 -1.58
C ALA A 21 20.85 14.72 -0.78
N GLN A 22 20.50 15.15 0.44
CA GLN A 22 21.43 15.82 1.36
C GLN A 22 22.58 14.90 1.78
N LEU A 23 22.30 13.64 2.10
CA LEU A 23 23.35 12.67 2.44
C LEU A 23 24.26 12.37 1.24
N ASN A 24 23.71 12.26 0.04
CA ASN A 24 24.48 12.09 -1.18
C ASN A 24 25.50 13.22 -1.38
N GLU A 25 25.11 14.47 -1.14
CA GLU A 25 26.00 15.62 -1.21
C GLU A 25 27.13 15.54 -0.18
N GLN A 26 26.79 15.24 1.08
CA GLN A 26 27.78 15.11 2.16
C GLN A 26 28.75 13.94 1.91
N ILE A 27 28.26 12.80 1.42
CA ILE A 27 29.07 11.63 1.06
C ILE A 27 30.02 11.99 -0.07
N TYR A 28 29.52 12.68 -1.09
CA TYR A 28 30.33 13.13 -2.23
C TYR A 28 31.47 14.05 -1.77
N GLU A 29 31.18 15.04 -0.92
CA GLU A 29 32.19 15.95 -0.37
C GLU A 29 33.23 15.24 0.52
N ALA A 30 32.78 14.32 1.38
CA ALA A 30 33.68 13.54 2.22
C ALA A 30 34.63 12.67 1.38
N LYS A 31 34.10 11.97 0.37
CA LYS A 31 34.92 11.18 -0.56
C LYS A 31 35.86 12.03 -1.40
N ALA A 32 35.45 13.23 -1.82
CA ALA A 32 36.33 14.19 -2.50
C ALA A 32 37.51 14.61 -1.61
N ARG A 33 37.29 14.71 -0.28
CA ARG A 33 38.34 14.92 0.74
C ARG A 33 39.11 13.63 1.13
N LYS A 34 38.89 12.52 0.43
CA LYS A 34 39.46 11.19 0.72
C LYS A 34 39.13 10.68 2.14
N GLN A 35 38.01 11.13 2.71
CA GLN A 35 37.47 10.58 3.95
C GLN A 35 36.55 9.40 3.62
N ASN A 36 36.43 8.45 4.56
CA ASN A 36 35.48 7.33 4.47
C ASN A 36 34.25 7.65 5.34
N PRO A 37 33.14 8.14 4.75
CA PRO A 37 31.97 8.57 5.50
C PRO A 37 31.04 7.40 5.84
N ASN A 38 31.53 6.40 6.56
CA ASN A 38 30.77 5.17 6.86
C ASN A 38 29.43 5.47 7.55
N ASP A 39 29.42 6.35 8.54
CA ASP A 39 28.19 6.74 9.25
C ASP A 39 27.15 7.39 8.33
N LEU A 40 27.57 8.15 7.31
CA LEU A 40 26.66 8.78 6.36
C LEU A 40 26.11 7.75 5.37
N LEU A 41 26.92 6.78 4.96
CA LEU A 41 26.49 5.67 4.13
C LEU A 41 25.43 4.85 4.87
N ASP A 42 25.65 4.52 6.15
CA ASP A 42 24.69 3.80 6.98
C ASP A 42 23.38 4.56 7.16
N GLN A 43 23.45 5.88 7.38
CA GLN A 43 22.26 6.72 7.47
C GLN A 43 21.48 6.73 6.16
N ARG A 44 22.16 6.87 5.02
CA ARG A 44 21.53 6.87 3.70
C ARG A 44 20.85 5.54 3.43
N ASP A 45 21.53 4.44 3.73
CA ASP A 45 21.03 3.10 3.45
C ASP A 45 19.79 2.80 4.29
N LYS A 46 19.70 3.28 5.54
CA LYS A 46 18.46 3.23 6.35
C LYS A 46 17.30 3.98 5.69
N LEU A 47 17.55 5.17 5.15
CA LEU A 47 16.50 5.96 4.47
C LEU A 47 16.05 5.33 3.15
N VAL A 48 17.00 4.77 2.40
CA VAL A 48 16.70 4.03 1.17
C VAL A 48 15.88 2.78 1.48
N GLN A 49 16.21 2.04 2.55
CA GLN A 49 15.40 0.90 3.01
C GLN A 49 13.99 1.32 3.41
N GLU A 50 13.84 2.45 4.12
CA GLU A 50 12.52 2.96 4.49
C GLU A 50 11.68 3.36 3.27
N LEU A 51 12.30 4.04 2.31
CA LEU A 51 11.68 4.43 1.05
C LEU A 51 11.31 3.20 0.19
N SER A 52 12.19 2.20 0.15
CA SER A 52 11.95 0.93 -0.55
C SER A 52 10.78 0.16 0.07
N ARG A 53 10.69 0.10 1.41
CA ARG A 53 9.52 -0.46 2.10
C ARG A 53 8.23 0.29 1.76
N LEU A 54 8.31 1.60 1.59
CA LEU A 54 7.15 2.43 1.29
C LEU A 54 6.67 2.28 -0.16
N THR A 55 7.59 2.19 -1.12
CA THR A 55 7.29 2.38 -2.56
C THR A 55 7.86 1.32 -3.52
N GLY A 56 8.67 0.38 -3.02
CA GLY A 56 9.43 -0.53 -3.88
C GLY A 56 10.66 0.12 -4.53
N ALA A 57 11.08 1.31 -4.07
CA ALA A 57 12.23 2.02 -4.63
C ALA A 57 13.50 1.16 -4.70
N THR A 58 14.24 1.37 -5.79
CA THR A 58 15.54 0.73 -6.05
C THR A 58 16.65 1.78 -6.06
N VAL A 59 17.88 1.34 -5.81
CA VAL A 59 19.04 2.24 -5.69
C VAL A 59 20.21 1.75 -6.52
N GLU A 60 20.90 2.69 -7.16
CA GLU A 60 22.14 2.47 -7.88
C GLU A 60 23.21 3.41 -7.32
N VAL A 61 24.34 2.86 -6.86
CA VAL A 61 25.43 3.65 -6.28
C VAL A 61 26.51 3.89 -7.33
N GLU A 62 26.83 5.16 -7.57
CA GLU A 62 27.87 5.59 -8.49
C GLU A 62 29.28 5.42 -7.89
N SER A 63 30.31 5.39 -8.74
CA SER A 63 31.71 5.30 -8.32
C SER A 63 32.17 6.45 -7.41
N ASN A 64 31.54 7.63 -7.56
CA ASN A 64 31.77 8.80 -6.70
C ASN A 64 31.09 8.68 -5.31
N GLY A 65 30.33 7.60 -5.06
CA GLY A 65 29.62 7.32 -3.82
C GLY A 65 28.22 7.92 -3.71
N SER A 66 27.80 8.78 -4.64
CA SER A 66 26.42 9.25 -4.71
C SER A 66 25.48 8.13 -5.16
N ALA A 67 24.22 8.17 -4.73
CA ALA A 67 23.21 7.18 -5.09
C ALA A 67 22.13 7.80 -5.98
N THR A 68 21.75 7.11 -7.04
CA THR A 68 20.53 7.38 -7.80
C THR A 68 19.42 6.45 -7.31
N VAL A 69 18.26 7.01 -6.97
CA VAL A 69 17.11 6.27 -6.46
C VAL A 69 15.97 6.33 -7.46
N TYR A 70 15.38 5.18 -7.75
CA TYR A 70 14.30 5.01 -8.71
C TYR A 70 13.03 4.52 -8.01
N ILE A 71 11.87 4.97 -8.48
CA ILE A 71 10.56 4.36 -8.20
C ILE A 71 10.03 3.83 -9.53
N GLY A 72 9.83 2.52 -9.64
CA GLY A 72 9.60 1.86 -10.92
C GLY A 72 10.75 2.13 -11.89
N ARG A 73 10.48 2.88 -12.97
CA ARG A 73 11.47 3.26 -14.00
C ARG A 73 11.90 4.72 -13.91
N ASP A 74 11.30 5.49 -13.02
CA ASP A 74 11.49 6.92 -12.92
C ASP A 74 12.51 7.27 -11.85
N VAL A 75 13.35 8.26 -12.13
CA VAL A 75 14.33 8.78 -11.18
C VAL A 75 13.64 9.69 -10.15
N LEU A 76 13.77 9.34 -8.88
CA LEU A 76 13.32 10.14 -7.74
C LEU A 76 14.45 11.03 -7.20
N VAL A 77 15.64 10.46 -7.03
CA VAL A 77 16.82 11.15 -6.52
C VAL A 77 17.96 10.92 -7.47
N HIS A 78 18.65 11.99 -7.87
CA HIS A 78 19.92 11.89 -8.59
C HIS A 78 20.90 12.89 -7.97
N ARG A 79 22.00 12.37 -7.42
CA ARG A 79 22.98 13.16 -6.65
C ARG A 79 22.30 13.95 -5.53
N ASN A 80 22.33 15.28 -5.59
CA ASN A 80 21.71 16.19 -4.63
C ASN A 80 20.35 16.75 -5.11
N THR A 81 19.83 16.26 -6.23
CA THR A 81 18.54 16.70 -6.80
C THR A 81 17.43 15.70 -6.52
N VAL A 82 16.24 16.21 -6.24
CA VAL A 82 15.02 15.44 -6.00
C VAL A 82 13.97 15.84 -7.00
N ARG A 83 13.34 14.84 -7.62
CA ARG A 83 12.12 15.01 -8.39
C ARG A 83 10.93 14.87 -7.45
N GLU A 84 10.14 15.92 -7.28
CA GLU A 84 9.04 15.91 -6.31
C GLU A 84 7.79 15.23 -6.83
N VAL A 85 7.09 14.55 -5.92
CA VAL A 85 5.76 14.00 -6.15
C VAL A 85 4.70 14.85 -5.44
N TYR A 86 3.49 14.89 -5.98
CA TYR A 86 2.37 15.57 -5.34
C TYR A 86 1.08 14.77 -5.52
N TRP A 87 0.10 15.06 -4.65
CA TRP A 87 -1.23 14.47 -4.74
C TRP A 87 -2.08 15.26 -5.72
N LYS A 88 -2.33 14.70 -6.90
CA LYS A 88 -3.23 15.28 -7.90
C LYS A 88 -4.64 14.81 -7.62
N GLN A 89 -5.52 15.73 -7.24
CA GLN A 89 -6.91 15.39 -6.92
C GLN A 89 -7.65 14.85 -8.16
N ASN A 90 -8.44 13.82 -7.95
CA ASN A 90 -9.35 13.24 -8.94
C ASN A 90 -10.67 12.89 -8.24
N ALA A 91 -11.76 13.54 -8.64
CA ALA A 91 -13.08 13.33 -8.07
C ALA A 91 -13.66 11.93 -8.37
N GLU A 92 -13.22 11.28 -9.45
CA GLU A 92 -13.63 9.93 -9.82
C GLU A 92 -13.10 8.88 -8.82
N ARG A 93 -12.06 9.21 -8.05
CA ARG A 93 -11.51 8.36 -6.97
C ARG A 93 -12.24 8.56 -5.64
N GLY A 94 -13.44 9.14 -5.67
CA GLY A 94 -14.27 9.44 -4.51
C GLY A 94 -13.79 10.63 -3.69
N LYS A 95 -14.34 10.77 -2.47
CA LYS A 95 -14.04 11.92 -1.59
C LYS A 95 -12.56 11.98 -1.23
N GLY A 96 -11.92 13.11 -1.54
CA GLY A 96 -10.48 13.32 -1.34
C GLY A 96 -9.60 12.43 -2.23
N GLY A 97 -10.19 11.84 -3.27
CA GLY A 97 -9.53 10.99 -4.24
C GLY A 97 -8.52 11.73 -5.09
N GLY A 98 -7.59 10.97 -5.65
CA GLY A 98 -6.46 11.47 -6.41
C GLY A 98 -5.38 10.43 -6.59
N ASP A 99 -4.30 10.83 -7.24
CA ASP A 99 -3.19 9.95 -7.58
C ASP A 99 -1.86 10.66 -7.30
N LEU A 100 -0.86 9.89 -6.89
CA LEU A 100 0.50 10.38 -6.76
C LEU A 100 1.05 10.68 -8.16
N THR A 101 1.56 11.88 -8.35
CA THR A 101 1.91 12.43 -9.66
C THR A 101 3.23 13.17 -9.55
N TRP A 102 4.05 13.10 -10.61
CA TRP A 102 5.27 13.89 -10.70
C TRP A 102 4.97 15.38 -10.90
N ARG A 103 5.63 16.25 -10.11
CA ARG A 103 5.36 17.70 -10.11
C ARG A 103 5.80 18.40 -11.40
N ASP A 104 6.79 17.86 -12.09
CA ASP A 104 7.41 18.50 -13.26
C ASP A 104 6.62 18.29 -14.57
N ASN A 105 5.94 17.16 -14.72
CA ASN A 105 5.31 16.77 -15.97
C ASN A 105 3.88 16.23 -15.85
N ASP A 106 3.30 16.22 -14.65
CA ASP A 106 1.94 15.75 -14.37
C ASP A 106 1.66 14.28 -14.75
N GLN A 107 2.70 13.47 -14.94
CA GLN A 107 2.55 12.03 -15.15
C GLN A 107 2.34 11.29 -13.83
N ALA A 108 1.46 10.29 -13.84
CA ALA A 108 1.20 9.45 -12.68
C ALA A 108 2.46 8.68 -12.26
N LEU A 109 2.77 8.73 -10.97
CA LEU A 109 3.85 7.98 -10.37
C LEU A 109 3.56 6.48 -10.46
N GLN A 110 4.41 5.74 -11.18
CA GLN A 110 4.28 4.30 -11.31
C GLN A 110 4.93 3.61 -10.11
N ILE A 111 4.11 3.18 -9.15
CA ILE A 111 4.55 2.41 -7.99
C ILE A 111 4.23 0.95 -8.25
N ASP A 112 5.25 0.09 -8.17
CA ASP A 112 5.18 -1.35 -8.41
C ASP A 112 5.50 -2.19 -7.16
N GLY A 113 5.78 -1.55 -6.02
CA GLY A 113 6.06 -2.24 -4.77
C GLY A 113 5.80 -1.44 -3.50
N GLY A 114 6.15 -2.06 -2.37
CA GLY A 114 5.99 -1.48 -1.05
C GLY A 114 4.54 -1.31 -0.59
N VAL A 115 4.38 -0.66 0.56
CA VAL A 115 3.07 -0.41 1.19
C VAL A 115 2.15 0.41 0.29
N ALA A 116 2.71 1.36 -0.47
CA ALA A 116 1.96 2.21 -1.38
C ALA A 116 1.28 1.39 -2.49
N TYR A 117 2.00 0.45 -3.11
CA TYR A 117 1.42 -0.44 -4.12
C TYR A 117 0.29 -1.29 -3.56
N GLY A 118 0.48 -1.89 -2.38
CA GLY A 118 -0.57 -2.66 -1.72
C GLY A 118 -1.86 -1.85 -1.50
N LYS A 119 -1.72 -0.58 -1.10
CA LYS A 119 -2.87 0.34 -0.97
C LYS A 119 -3.52 0.67 -2.31
N LEU A 120 -2.74 0.87 -3.37
CA LEU A 120 -3.27 1.11 -4.71
C LEU A 120 -4.10 -0.08 -5.19
N VAL A 121 -3.59 -1.31 -5.06
CA VAL A 121 -4.32 -2.53 -5.43
C VAL A 121 -5.65 -2.66 -4.68
N VAL A 122 -5.66 -2.37 -3.36
CA VAL A 122 -6.91 -2.42 -2.60
C VAL A 122 -7.87 -1.33 -3.04
N ARG A 123 -7.38 -0.11 -3.27
CA ARG A 123 -8.20 1.05 -3.66
C ARG A 123 -8.78 0.94 -5.06
N ASP A 124 -7.98 0.48 -6.00
CA ASP A 124 -8.28 0.57 -7.43
C ASP A 124 -8.84 -0.73 -7.99
N ASP A 125 -8.58 -1.87 -7.34
CA ASP A 125 -9.10 -3.17 -7.77
C ASP A 125 -10.06 -3.77 -6.75
N ALA A 126 -9.62 -3.99 -5.50
CA ALA A 126 -10.39 -4.77 -4.52
C ALA A 126 -11.70 -4.13 -4.08
N VAL A 127 -11.63 -2.86 -3.72
CA VAL A 127 -12.81 -2.13 -3.26
C VAL A 127 -13.78 -1.87 -4.42
N PRO A 128 -13.35 -1.41 -5.61
CA PRO A 128 -14.27 -1.20 -6.73
C PRO A 128 -14.96 -2.47 -7.20
N GLU A 129 -14.25 -3.60 -7.26
CA GLU A 129 -14.85 -4.91 -7.60
C GLU A 129 -15.96 -5.27 -6.60
N ALA A 130 -15.66 -5.22 -5.29
CA ALA A 130 -16.64 -5.55 -4.25
C ALA A 130 -17.83 -4.58 -4.21
N LEU A 131 -17.60 -3.29 -4.47
CA LEU A 131 -18.68 -2.29 -4.56
C LEU A 131 -19.56 -2.55 -5.78
N SER A 132 -18.97 -2.84 -6.94
CA SER A 132 -19.73 -3.16 -8.15
C SER A 132 -20.60 -4.40 -7.95
N ASP A 133 -20.06 -5.45 -7.34
CA ASP A 133 -20.84 -6.65 -7.04
C ASP A 133 -21.98 -6.35 -6.06
N LEU A 134 -21.73 -5.54 -5.04
CA LEU A 134 -22.75 -5.18 -4.05
C LEU A 134 -23.85 -4.31 -4.68
N ASP A 135 -23.48 -3.39 -5.58
CA ASP A 135 -24.40 -2.57 -6.35
C ASP A 135 -25.28 -3.43 -7.27
N GLU A 136 -24.71 -4.42 -7.97
CA GLU A 136 -25.46 -5.37 -8.81
C GLU A 136 -26.46 -6.19 -7.98
N LEU A 137 -26.03 -6.71 -6.82
CA LEU A 137 -26.89 -7.44 -5.90
C LEU A 137 -28.06 -6.58 -5.44
N ALA A 138 -27.78 -5.33 -5.05
CA ALA A 138 -28.76 -4.40 -4.54
C ALA A 138 -29.77 -3.97 -5.61
N ASP A 139 -29.30 -3.57 -6.80
CA ASP A 139 -30.16 -3.15 -7.90
C ASP A 139 -31.07 -4.31 -8.36
N THR A 140 -30.52 -5.52 -8.49
CA THR A 140 -31.29 -6.70 -8.89
C THR A 140 -32.36 -7.05 -7.85
N LEU A 141 -32.00 -7.00 -6.55
CA LEU A 141 -32.96 -7.24 -5.47
C LEU A 141 -34.06 -6.18 -5.47
N ARG A 142 -33.69 -4.90 -5.63
CA ARG A 142 -34.61 -3.77 -5.69
C ARG A 142 -35.63 -3.99 -6.79
N ASP A 143 -35.15 -4.26 -7.99
CA ASP A 143 -35.97 -4.38 -9.19
C ASP A 143 -36.91 -5.57 -9.06
N ARG A 144 -36.39 -6.72 -8.62
CA ARG A 144 -37.20 -7.93 -8.50
C ARG A 144 -38.26 -7.86 -7.41
N VAL A 145 -37.93 -7.26 -6.25
CA VAL A 145 -38.92 -7.00 -5.19
C VAL A 145 -39.97 -5.98 -5.67
N ASN A 146 -39.56 -4.93 -6.38
CA ASN A 146 -40.50 -3.95 -6.93
C ASN A 146 -41.44 -4.56 -7.96
N GLU A 147 -40.94 -5.39 -8.86
CA GLU A 147 -41.75 -6.12 -9.85
C GLU A 147 -42.84 -6.97 -9.19
N LEU A 148 -42.50 -7.70 -8.11
CA LEU A 148 -43.47 -8.45 -7.33
C LEU A 148 -44.44 -7.52 -6.59
N HIS A 149 -43.93 -6.53 -5.85
CA HIS A 149 -44.75 -5.66 -5.01
C HIS A 149 -45.79 -4.86 -5.82
N LEU A 150 -45.48 -4.48 -7.06
CA LEU A 150 -46.42 -3.81 -7.98
C LEU A 150 -47.66 -4.65 -8.29
N GLN A 151 -47.52 -5.98 -8.31
CA GLN A 151 -48.62 -6.92 -8.60
C GLN A 151 -49.46 -7.25 -7.36
N GLY A 152 -49.01 -6.78 -6.19
CA GLY A 152 -49.59 -7.12 -4.91
C GLY A 152 -50.72 -6.21 -4.44
N ILE A 153 -51.40 -6.67 -3.40
CA ILE A 153 -52.49 -5.96 -2.72
C ILE A 153 -52.09 -5.68 -1.27
N GLY A 154 -52.15 -4.40 -0.88
CA GLY A 154 -51.99 -3.93 0.50
C GLY A 154 -53.20 -4.26 1.38
N ARG A 155 -53.04 -4.14 2.70
CA ARG A 155 -54.11 -4.41 3.68
C ARG A 155 -55.28 -3.43 3.56
N ASP A 156 -55.01 -2.22 3.08
CA ASP A 156 -56.01 -1.20 2.76
C ASP A 156 -56.66 -1.38 1.37
N GLY A 157 -56.24 -2.40 0.62
CA GLY A 157 -56.68 -2.67 -0.75
C GLY A 157 -55.92 -1.88 -1.82
N SER A 158 -54.88 -1.12 -1.45
CA SER A 158 -54.01 -0.43 -2.42
C SER A 158 -53.22 -1.42 -3.28
N THR A 159 -52.91 -1.00 -4.51
CA THR A 159 -52.11 -1.77 -5.48
C THR A 159 -51.12 -0.85 -6.21
N GLY A 160 -50.20 -1.42 -6.99
CA GLY A 160 -49.31 -0.63 -7.87
C GLY A 160 -48.33 0.29 -7.13
N THR A 161 -48.03 0.00 -5.86
CA THR A 161 -47.03 0.73 -5.08
C THR A 161 -45.68 0.02 -5.21
N LEU A 162 -44.58 0.77 -5.33
CA LEU A 162 -43.23 0.18 -5.28
C LEU A 162 -42.80 -0.06 -3.83
N PHE A 163 -42.04 -1.12 -3.58
CA PHE A 163 -41.45 -1.38 -2.26
C PHE A 163 -40.28 -0.43 -1.99
N TRP A 164 -39.34 -0.38 -2.94
CA TRP A 164 -38.16 0.47 -2.92
C TRP A 164 -38.35 1.67 -3.84
N ARG A 165 -37.63 2.76 -3.56
CA ARG A 165 -37.47 3.87 -4.51
C ARG A 165 -36.79 3.37 -5.79
N ALA A 166 -37.29 3.78 -6.95
CA ALA A 166 -36.75 3.39 -8.26
C ALA A 166 -35.88 4.49 -8.92
N ASP A 167 -35.76 5.66 -8.27
CA ASP A 167 -34.96 6.81 -8.73
C ASP A 167 -33.56 6.86 -8.10
N THR A 168 -33.15 5.78 -7.43
CA THR A 168 -31.85 5.56 -6.81
C THR A 168 -31.18 4.34 -7.44
N SER A 169 -29.87 4.17 -7.25
CA SER A 169 -29.11 3.02 -7.78
C SER A 169 -27.99 2.58 -6.83
N GLY A 170 -27.54 1.34 -7.02
CA GLY A 170 -26.52 0.71 -6.20
C GLY A 170 -26.96 0.45 -4.77
N ALA A 171 -26.08 -0.18 -4.00
CA ALA A 171 -26.34 -0.57 -2.63
C ALA A 171 -26.57 0.63 -1.70
N VAL A 172 -25.90 1.74 -1.96
CA VAL A 172 -26.10 2.99 -1.22
C VAL A 172 -27.48 3.61 -1.48
N GLY A 173 -28.10 3.29 -2.62
CA GLY A 173 -29.39 3.81 -3.05
C GLY A 173 -30.60 3.00 -2.56
N ILE A 174 -30.40 1.87 -1.88
CA ILE A 174 -31.52 1.06 -1.38
C ILE A 174 -32.26 1.80 -0.28
N GLU A 175 -33.47 2.26 -0.61
CA GLU A 175 -34.31 3.04 0.28
C GLU A 175 -35.77 2.67 0.07
N VAL A 176 -36.50 2.48 1.18
CA VAL A 176 -37.93 2.15 1.17
C VAL A 176 -38.71 3.32 0.57
N ASN A 177 -39.72 3.00 -0.24
CA ASN A 177 -40.62 4.00 -0.79
C ASN A 177 -41.31 4.80 0.35
N PRO A 178 -41.22 6.14 0.38
CA PRO A 178 -41.82 6.97 1.42
C PRO A 178 -43.33 6.75 1.62
N ASP A 179 -44.07 6.37 0.56
CA ASP A 179 -45.49 6.03 0.66
C ASP A 179 -45.75 4.88 1.65
N LEU A 180 -44.84 3.90 1.72
CA LEU A 180 -44.93 2.77 2.64
C LEU A 180 -44.53 3.15 4.07
N LEU A 181 -43.70 4.19 4.23
CA LEU A 181 -43.34 4.72 5.55
C LEU A 181 -44.49 5.54 6.15
N ILE A 182 -45.21 6.28 5.31
CA ILE A 182 -46.37 7.08 5.71
C ILE A 182 -47.59 6.18 5.96
N SER A 183 -47.80 5.19 5.10
CA SER A 183 -48.95 4.28 5.11
C SER A 183 -48.49 2.82 5.03
N PRO A 184 -48.09 2.20 6.16
CA PRO A 184 -47.61 0.82 6.20
C PRO A 184 -48.66 -0.21 5.74
N GLU A 185 -49.94 0.13 5.81
CA GLU A 185 -51.04 -0.68 5.28
C GLU A 185 -50.97 -0.90 3.77
N ARG A 186 -50.19 -0.09 3.04
CA ARG A 186 -49.95 -0.22 1.60
C ARG A 186 -48.87 -1.25 1.25
N LEU A 187 -48.23 -1.84 2.26
CA LEU A 187 -47.32 -2.96 2.05
C LEU A 187 -48.09 -4.15 1.49
N ALA A 188 -47.75 -4.56 0.29
CA ALA A 188 -48.39 -5.65 -0.39
C ALA A 188 -47.79 -6.99 0.01
N ALA A 189 -48.64 -7.88 0.55
CA ALA A 189 -48.27 -9.25 0.93
C ALA A 189 -49.16 -10.30 0.26
N SER A 190 -50.24 -9.87 -0.37
CA SER A 190 -51.28 -10.71 -0.96
C SER A 190 -51.33 -10.56 -2.48
N THR A 191 -51.80 -11.61 -3.15
CA THR A 191 -52.13 -11.61 -4.59
C THR A 191 -53.63 -11.74 -4.87
N VAL A 192 -54.43 -12.13 -3.87
CA VAL A 192 -55.84 -12.49 -4.05
C VAL A 192 -56.80 -11.53 -3.33
N SER A 193 -56.53 -11.25 -2.05
CA SER A 193 -57.42 -10.43 -1.20
C SER A 193 -56.66 -9.58 -0.19
N ALA A 194 -57.15 -8.39 0.15
CA ALA A 194 -56.47 -7.47 1.06
C ALA A 194 -56.19 -8.05 2.47
N THR A 195 -56.91 -9.09 2.89
CA THR A 195 -56.66 -9.80 4.15
C THR A 195 -56.66 -11.31 3.96
N GLY A 196 -55.90 -12.01 4.80
CA GLY A 196 -55.89 -13.49 4.90
C GLY A 196 -54.99 -14.22 3.91
N ASP A 197 -54.24 -13.52 3.05
CA ASP A 197 -53.30 -14.09 2.08
C ASP A 197 -51.89 -13.52 2.27
N ASN A 198 -50.88 -14.36 2.07
CA ASN A 198 -49.46 -14.04 2.17
C ASN A 198 -48.64 -14.57 0.97
N ALA A 199 -49.31 -14.98 -0.12
CA ALA A 199 -48.66 -15.59 -1.27
C ALA A 199 -47.56 -14.71 -1.89
N LEU A 200 -47.76 -13.39 -1.96
CA LEU A 200 -46.73 -12.48 -2.49
C LEU A 200 -45.52 -12.38 -1.56
N ALA A 201 -45.76 -12.31 -0.25
CA ALA A 201 -44.68 -12.31 0.73
C ALA A 201 -43.86 -13.60 0.66
N HIS A 202 -44.51 -14.74 0.38
CA HIS A 202 -43.81 -16.00 0.11
C HIS A 202 -43.00 -15.94 -1.20
N GLN A 203 -43.54 -15.40 -2.29
CA GLN A 203 -42.79 -15.21 -3.54
C GLN A 203 -41.56 -14.31 -3.35
N MET A 204 -41.69 -13.22 -2.58
CA MET A 204 -40.56 -12.35 -2.23
C MET A 204 -39.50 -13.09 -1.42
N PHE A 205 -39.90 -14.01 -0.54
CA PHE A 205 -38.96 -14.86 0.20
C PHE A 205 -38.23 -15.85 -0.72
N GLU A 206 -38.92 -16.43 -1.71
CA GLU A 206 -38.33 -17.38 -2.65
C GLU A 206 -37.30 -16.73 -3.59
N LEU A 207 -37.33 -15.40 -3.76
CA LEU A 207 -36.31 -14.68 -4.56
C LEU A 207 -34.88 -15.03 -4.16
N GLN A 208 -34.62 -15.33 -2.88
CA GLN A 208 -33.26 -15.68 -2.44
C GLN A 208 -32.67 -16.92 -3.15
N PHE A 209 -33.54 -17.77 -3.72
CA PHE A 209 -33.20 -19.00 -4.45
C PHE A 209 -33.34 -18.86 -5.97
N GLU A 210 -33.88 -17.74 -6.46
CA GLU A 210 -34.08 -17.51 -7.90
C GLU A 210 -32.77 -17.13 -8.59
N GLU A 211 -32.53 -17.76 -9.74
CA GLU A 211 -31.32 -17.58 -10.54
C GLU A 211 -31.43 -16.31 -11.40
N GLU A 212 -31.05 -15.16 -10.85
CA GLU A 212 -31.10 -13.86 -11.57
C GLU A 212 -29.71 -13.41 -12.09
N PHE A 213 -28.62 -13.93 -11.52
CA PHE A 213 -27.27 -13.48 -11.85
C PHE A 213 -26.58 -14.38 -12.87
N ASN A 214 -25.51 -13.88 -13.50
CA ASN A 214 -24.66 -14.62 -14.46
C ASN A 214 -25.43 -15.23 -15.65
N GLY A 215 -26.44 -14.50 -16.15
CA GLY A 215 -27.30 -14.97 -17.24
C GLY A 215 -28.27 -16.05 -16.79
N GLY A 216 -28.78 -15.94 -15.56
CA GLY A 216 -29.75 -16.86 -14.97
C GLY A 216 -29.15 -18.20 -14.57
N LYS A 217 -28.03 -18.17 -13.84
CA LYS A 217 -27.31 -19.38 -13.38
C LYS A 217 -26.89 -19.33 -11.92
N THR A 218 -27.17 -18.23 -11.24
CA THR A 218 -26.68 -18.00 -9.88
C THR A 218 -27.78 -17.32 -9.09
N ALA A 219 -28.13 -17.91 -7.96
CA ALA A 219 -29.12 -17.36 -7.04
C ALA A 219 -28.58 -16.19 -6.22
N PHE A 220 -29.46 -15.39 -5.62
CA PHE A 220 -29.05 -14.27 -4.75
C PHE A 220 -28.11 -14.70 -3.61
N ASN A 221 -28.46 -15.78 -2.90
CA ASN A 221 -27.62 -16.29 -1.81
C ASN A 221 -26.23 -16.69 -2.30
N ASP A 222 -26.16 -17.38 -3.44
CA ASP A 222 -24.89 -17.83 -4.03
C ASP A 222 -24.05 -16.66 -4.54
N PHE A 223 -24.69 -15.65 -5.13
CA PHE A 223 -24.01 -14.44 -5.59
C PHE A 223 -23.38 -13.69 -4.42
N TYR A 224 -24.14 -13.46 -3.33
CA TYR A 224 -23.63 -12.84 -2.12
C TYR A 224 -22.50 -13.65 -1.47
N HIS A 225 -22.66 -14.97 -1.35
CA HIS A 225 -21.58 -15.85 -0.88
C HIS A 225 -20.35 -15.76 -1.78
N GLY A 226 -20.53 -15.65 -3.10
CA GLY A 226 -19.47 -15.42 -4.07
C GLY A 226 -18.66 -14.16 -3.80
N ILE A 227 -19.31 -13.05 -3.43
CA ILE A 227 -18.63 -11.80 -3.04
C ILE A 227 -17.72 -12.06 -1.82
N VAL A 228 -18.28 -12.66 -0.76
CA VAL A 228 -17.54 -12.97 0.47
C VAL A 228 -16.38 -13.93 0.20
N THR A 229 -16.60 -14.96 -0.62
CA THR A 229 -15.56 -15.92 -1.00
C THR A 229 -14.44 -15.27 -1.82
N ARG A 230 -14.75 -14.38 -2.77
CA ARG A 230 -13.73 -13.63 -3.52
C ARG A 230 -12.85 -12.80 -2.59
N ILE A 231 -13.45 -12.05 -1.67
CA ILE A 231 -12.71 -11.28 -0.66
C ILE A 231 -11.84 -12.20 0.19
N GLY A 232 -12.40 -13.31 0.69
CA GLY A 232 -11.67 -14.30 1.47
C GLY A 232 -10.47 -14.89 0.74
N ASN A 233 -10.64 -15.26 -0.54
CA ASN A 233 -9.56 -15.80 -1.37
C ASN A 233 -8.46 -14.76 -1.59
N ARG A 234 -8.81 -13.49 -1.84
CA ARG A 234 -7.82 -12.41 -1.99
C ARG A 234 -7.02 -12.18 -0.70
N VAL A 235 -7.68 -12.22 0.45
CA VAL A 235 -7.01 -12.10 1.76
C VAL A 235 -6.09 -13.30 1.99
N GLN A 236 -6.55 -14.52 1.71
CA GLN A 236 -5.76 -15.72 1.87
C GLN A 236 -4.51 -15.71 0.96
N GLU A 237 -4.67 -15.32 -0.31
CA GLU A 237 -3.57 -15.19 -1.26
C GLU A 237 -2.57 -14.11 -0.83
N ALA A 238 -3.06 -12.94 -0.43
CA ALA A 238 -2.21 -11.87 0.07
C ALA A 238 -1.42 -12.28 1.32
N SER A 239 -2.06 -13.02 2.24
CA SER A 239 -1.42 -13.54 3.45
C SER A 239 -0.32 -14.55 3.12
N ALA A 240 -0.59 -15.50 2.21
CA ALA A 240 0.42 -16.48 1.80
C ALA A 240 1.61 -15.82 1.09
N ARG A 241 1.36 -14.79 0.27
CA ARG A 241 2.42 -14.01 -0.38
C ARG A 241 3.24 -13.19 0.61
N GLU A 242 2.60 -12.60 1.62
CA GLU A 242 3.28 -11.86 2.68
C GLU A 242 4.20 -12.78 3.49
N GLU A 243 3.71 -13.96 3.90
CA GLU A 243 4.51 -14.94 4.65
C GLU A 243 5.76 -15.36 3.85
N ALA A 244 5.60 -15.70 2.57
CA ALA A 244 6.70 -16.08 1.69
C ALA A 244 7.71 -14.93 1.49
N ALA A 245 7.22 -13.71 1.26
CA ALA A 245 8.08 -12.53 1.07
C ALA A 245 8.83 -12.15 2.36
N SER A 246 8.17 -12.25 3.51
CA SER A 246 8.75 -11.99 4.83
C SER A 246 9.85 -13.01 5.18
N ALA A 247 9.64 -14.29 4.88
CA ALA A 247 10.68 -15.32 5.02
C ALA A 247 11.89 -15.05 4.13
N GLY A 248 11.67 -14.65 2.87
CA GLY A 248 12.74 -14.27 1.94
C GLY A 248 13.52 -13.04 2.41
N LEU A 249 12.81 -12.02 2.92
CA LEU A 249 13.42 -10.83 3.49
C LEU A 249 14.31 -11.17 4.70
N GLU A 250 13.85 -12.05 5.59
CA GLU A 250 14.62 -12.45 6.76
C GLU A 250 15.89 -13.21 6.38
N GLN A 251 15.80 -14.09 5.38
CA GLN A 251 16.96 -14.78 4.82
C GLN A 251 17.98 -13.79 4.23
N ALA A 252 17.50 -12.79 3.47
CA ALA A 252 18.35 -11.76 2.88
C ALA A 252 19.03 -10.88 3.94
N LYS A 253 18.31 -10.51 5.01
CA LYS A 253 18.88 -9.78 6.16
C LYS A 253 19.96 -10.58 6.86
N THR A 254 19.75 -11.89 7.05
CA THR A 254 20.75 -12.78 7.65
C THR A 254 22.02 -12.82 6.81
N TRP A 255 21.90 -12.95 5.48
CA TRP A 255 23.05 -12.88 4.57
C TRP A 255 23.76 -11.52 4.61
N GLN A 256 22.98 -10.43 4.63
CA GLN A 256 23.55 -9.10 4.78
C GLN A 256 24.34 -8.99 6.09
N GLN A 257 23.81 -9.47 7.20
CA GLN A 257 24.49 -9.46 8.51
C GLN A 257 25.76 -10.34 8.53
N HIS A 258 25.81 -11.43 7.76
CA HIS A 258 27.02 -12.23 7.63
C HIS A 258 28.12 -11.55 6.81
N ILE A 259 27.76 -10.81 5.76
CA ILE A 259 28.73 -10.11 4.90
C ILE A 259 29.14 -8.76 5.49
N SER A 260 28.18 -8.02 6.05
CA SER A 260 28.37 -6.71 6.66
C SER A 260 28.69 -6.78 8.16
N GLY A 261 28.72 -7.99 8.72
CA GLY A 261 29.08 -8.23 10.11
C GLY A 261 30.56 -7.94 10.32
N VAL A 262 30.85 -6.95 11.15
CA VAL A 262 32.22 -6.69 11.61
C VAL A 262 32.66 -7.87 12.46
N ASN A 263 33.63 -8.64 11.97
CA ASN A 263 34.22 -9.71 12.77
C ASN A 263 35.12 -9.08 13.84
N LEU A 264 34.63 -9.02 15.08
CA LEU A 264 35.37 -8.47 16.22
C LEU A 264 36.73 -9.13 16.41
N ASP A 265 36.88 -10.41 16.03
CA ASP A 265 38.15 -11.12 16.12
C ASP A 265 39.15 -10.64 15.06
N GLU A 266 38.66 -10.26 13.87
CA GLU A 266 39.49 -9.73 12.77
C GLU A 266 39.84 -8.26 13.00
N GLU A 267 38.90 -7.45 13.48
CA GLU A 267 39.17 -6.09 13.98
C GLU A 267 40.15 -6.11 15.16
N MET A 268 40.00 -7.04 16.10
CA MET A 268 40.92 -7.20 17.23
C MET A 268 42.29 -7.67 16.78
N ALA A 269 42.38 -8.59 15.82
CA ALA A 269 43.65 -9.00 15.22
C ALA A 269 44.35 -7.82 14.52
N ASN A 270 43.61 -7.03 13.74
CA ASN A 270 44.12 -5.81 13.10
C ASN A 270 44.54 -4.76 14.13
N MET A 271 43.78 -4.58 15.22
CA MET A 271 44.12 -3.66 16.30
C MET A 271 45.39 -4.09 17.02
N VAL A 272 45.53 -5.37 17.36
CA VAL A 272 46.74 -5.94 17.96
C VAL A 272 47.93 -5.81 17.01
N GLN A 273 47.74 -6.04 15.71
CA GLN A 273 48.78 -5.84 14.70
C GLN A 273 49.21 -4.37 14.59
N LEU A 274 48.27 -3.43 14.58
CA LEU A 274 48.54 -2.00 14.59
C LEU A 274 49.24 -1.57 15.88
N GLN A 275 48.87 -2.13 17.02
CA GLN A 275 49.52 -1.91 18.31
C GLN A 275 50.97 -2.43 18.30
N HIS A 276 51.22 -3.61 17.72
CA HIS A 276 52.57 -4.15 17.55
C HIS A 276 53.41 -3.30 16.58
N ALA A 277 52.84 -2.86 15.47
CA ALA A 277 53.51 -1.98 14.53
C ALA A 277 53.87 -0.64 15.17
N TYR A 278 52.96 -0.06 15.95
CA TYR A 278 53.19 1.20 16.67
C TYR A 278 54.28 1.06 17.75
N THR A 279 54.23 -0.01 18.55
CA THR A 279 55.26 -0.29 19.57
C THR A 279 56.62 -0.60 18.96
N ALA A 280 56.68 -1.29 17.82
CA ALA A 280 57.91 -1.51 17.07
C ALA A 280 58.47 -0.20 16.51
N ALA A 281 57.63 0.64 15.90
CA ALA A 281 58.03 1.96 15.41
C ALA A 281 58.54 2.86 16.53
N ALA A 282 57.86 2.88 17.69
CA ALA A 282 58.30 3.62 18.87
C ALA A 282 59.68 3.16 19.36
N ARG A 283 59.95 1.84 19.40
CA ARG A 283 61.28 1.31 19.75
C ARG A 283 62.36 1.70 18.73
N VAL A 284 62.04 1.70 17.44
CA VAL A 284 62.95 2.18 16.39
C VAL A 284 63.27 3.66 16.61
N THR A 285 62.26 4.49 16.88
CA THR A 285 62.47 5.90 17.20
C THR A 285 63.34 6.09 18.45
N SER A 286 63.09 5.33 19.52
CA SER A 286 63.93 5.39 20.73
C SER A 286 65.37 4.96 20.48
N ALA A 287 65.60 3.91 19.68
CA ALA A 287 66.94 3.49 19.30
C ALA A 287 67.64 4.54 18.42
N VAL A 288 66.91 5.20 17.52
CA VAL A 288 67.42 6.32 16.72
C VAL A 288 67.78 7.51 17.62
N ASP A 289 66.93 7.88 18.59
CA ASP A 289 67.22 8.93 19.56
C ASP A 289 68.46 8.60 20.41
N GLU A 290 68.63 7.34 20.81
CA GLU A 290 69.81 6.88 21.55
C GLU A 290 71.08 6.92 20.70
N LEU A 291 71.00 6.55 19.42
CA LEU A 291 72.10 6.68 18.47
C LEU A 291 72.46 8.15 18.21
N ILE A 292 71.47 9.04 18.06
CA ILE A 292 71.69 10.49 17.91
C ILE A 292 72.36 11.05 19.17
N THR A 293 71.90 10.65 20.35
CA THR A 293 72.48 11.09 21.63
C THR A 293 73.92 10.59 21.78
N THR A 294 74.18 9.34 21.41
CA THR A 294 75.54 8.76 21.46
C THR A 294 76.48 9.47 20.49
N LEU A 295 76.02 9.77 19.27
CA LEU A 295 76.79 10.57 18.30
C LEU A 295 77.07 11.99 18.80
N LEU A 296 76.09 12.63 19.45
CA LEU A 296 76.27 13.96 20.05
C LEU A 296 77.22 13.97 21.25
N GLN A 297 77.35 12.85 21.98
CA GLN A 297 78.30 12.70 23.10
C GLN A 297 79.72 12.32 22.65
N MET A 298 79.90 11.92 21.40
CA MET A 298 81.21 11.59 20.81
C MET A 298 81.94 12.79 20.17
N VAL A 299 81.30 13.96 20.12
CA VAL A 299 81.87 15.25 19.67
C VAL A 299 82.09 16.14 20.88
#